data_AF-A0ABD4TLX8-F1
#
_entry.id   AF-A0ABD4TLX8-F1
#
_cell.length_a   1.000
_cell.length_b   1.000
_cell.length_c   1.000
_cell.angle_alpha   90.00
_cell.angle_beta   90.00
_cell.angle_gamma   90.00
#
_symmetry.space_group_name_H-M   'P 1'
#
loop_
_entity.id
_entity.type
_entity.pdbx_description
1 polymer ?
#
loop_
_entity_poly.entity_id
_entity_poly.type
_entity_poly.pdbx_seq_one_letter_code
_entity_poly.pdbx_strand_id
1 'polypeptide(L)'
;MHQLTTIARRIDPMYPTNRAIIIMTILISTGAAGSSLYLGASLFPAILQGFIAGIAIILAWAISRELDPDSEYAAFLPVLICIPLLLIAPKPGLLISFFMLLLLRIVNRTTGQPAGVLDSAALLLLAGWLVSGGFWLAWPAALAAFILDSRLKEPDFRQIWFAAVLVIGLAAYAAFFGITLPPLIRPDSS
;
A
#
# COMPACT_ATOMS: atom_id res chain seq x y z
N MET A 1 24.48 -16.09 2.43
CA MET A 1 24.12 -15.10 1.39
C MET A 1 23.17 -14.10 2.03
N HIS A 2 23.58 -12.84 2.21
CA HIS A 2 22.72 -11.82 2.81
C HIS A 2 21.62 -11.42 1.81
N GLN A 3 20.36 -11.73 2.13
CA GLN A 3 19.22 -11.18 1.42
C GLN A 3 19.01 -9.75 1.92
N LEU A 4 19.18 -8.77 1.03
CA LEU A 4 19.08 -7.34 1.38
C LEU A 4 17.64 -6.88 1.61
N THR A 5 16.65 -7.62 1.10
CA THR A 5 15.23 -7.39 1.38
C THR A 5 14.52 -8.72 1.56
N THR A 6 13.72 -8.80 2.61
CA THR A 6 12.94 -9.97 2.99
C THR A 6 11.46 -9.83 2.63
N ILE A 7 11.05 -8.67 2.08
CA ILE A 7 9.63 -8.35 1.81
C ILE A 7 9.20 -8.76 0.39
N ALA A 8 10.14 -8.89 -0.55
CA ALA A 8 9.80 -9.11 -1.96
C ALA A 8 9.51 -10.59 -2.28
N ARG A 9 8.23 -10.97 -2.33
CA ARG A 9 7.81 -12.25 -2.95
C ARG A 9 7.88 -12.16 -4.47
N ARG A 10 8.52 -13.13 -5.12
CA ARG A 10 8.53 -13.25 -6.59
C ARG A 10 7.15 -13.68 -7.09
N ILE A 11 6.67 -13.00 -8.13
CA ILE A 11 5.44 -13.37 -8.84
C ILE A 11 5.82 -14.41 -9.90
N ASP A 12 5.26 -15.63 -9.82
CA ASP A 12 5.43 -16.66 -10.83
C ASP A 12 4.44 -16.43 -11.99
N PRO A 13 4.91 -16.11 -13.22
CA PRO A 13 4.03 -15.87 -14.37
C PRO A 13 3.32 -17.12 -14.90
N MET A 14 3.79 -18.33 -14.56
CA MET A 14 3.16 -19.57 -14.98
C MET A 14 1.89 -19.89 -14.18
N TYR A 15 1.72 -19.22 -13.04
CA TYR A 15 0.54 -19.37 -12.21
C TYR A 15 -0.68 -18.65 -12.83
N PRO A 16 -1.84 -19.31 -12.98
CA PRO A 16 -2.94 -18.81 -13.81
C PRO A 16 -3.52 -17.47 -13.32
N THR A 17 -3.63 -17.27 -12.02
CA THR A 17 -4.15 -16.01 -11.43
C THR A 17 -3.15 -14.86 -11.58
N ASN A 18 -1.84 -15.13 -11.42
CA ASN A 18 -0.78 -14.15 -11.66
C ASN A 18 -0.75 -13.72 -13.13
N ARG A 19 -0.91 -14.68 -14.05
CA ARG A 19 -1.01 -14.38 -15.49
C ARG A 19 -2.24 -13.54 -15.80
N ALA A 20 -3.38 -13.86 -15.19
CA ALA A 20 -4.61 -13.11 -15.38
C ALA A 20 -4.47 -11.64 -14.93
N ILE A 21 -3.88 -11.38 -13.75
CA ILE A 21 -3.68 -9.99 -13.31
C ILE A 21 -2.67 -9.23 -14.17
N ILE A 22 -1.62 -9.89 -14.68
CA ILE A 22 -0.68 -9.26 -15.62
C ILE A 22 -1.41 -8.83 -16.89
N ILE A 23 -2.22 -9.71 -17.47
CA ILE A 23 -3.01 -9.40 -18.67
C ILE A 23 -3.99 -8.26 -18.39
N MET A 24 -4.75 -8.32 -17.29
CA MET A 24 -5.67 -7.24 -16.91
C MET A 24 -4.94 -5.92 -16.71
N THR A 25 -3.78 -5.92 -16.06
CA THR A 25 -2.96 -4.73 -15.84
C THR A 25 -2.58 -4.08 -17.17
N ILE A 26 -2.12 -4.86 -18.14
CA ILE A 26 -1.78 -4.36 -19.48
C ILE A 26 -3.02 -3.80 -20.20
N LEU A 27 -4.14 -4.51 -20.16
CA LEU A 27 -5.39 -4.07 -20.80
C LEU A 27 -5.91 -2.77 -20.20
N ILE A 28 -5.93 -2.65 -18.87
CA ILE A 28 -6.39 -1.43 -18.20
C ILE A 28 -5.41 -0.27 -18.41
N SER A 29 -4.10 -0.53 -18.41
CA SER A 29 -3.09 0.51 -18.67
C SER A 29 -3.22 1.08 -20.08
N THR A 30 -3.34 0.20 -21.08
CA THR A 30 -3.49 0.60 -22.49
C THR A 30 -4.85 1.24 -22.74
N GLY A 31 -5.92 0.73 -22.13
CA GLY A 31 -7.26 1.33 -22.20
C GLY A 31 -7.32 2.72 -21.58
N ALA A 32 -6.70 2.93 -20.42
CA ALA A 32 -6.64 4.24 -19.76
C ALA A 32 -5.76 5.25 -20.51
N ALA A 33 -4.65 4.81 -21.12
CA ALA A 33 -3.87 5.67 -22.01
C ALA A 33 -4.66 6.02 -23.28
N GLY A 34 -5.30 5.04 -23.90
CA GLY A 34 -6.11 5.24 -25.11
C GLY A 34 -7.31 6.16 -24.88
N SER A 35 -8.00 6.02 -23.76
CA SER A 35 -9.12 6.91 -23.40
C SER A 35 -8.64 8.33 -23.14
N SER A 36 -7.49 8.50 -22.49
CA SER A 36 -6.87 9.82 -22.28
C SER A 36 -6.53 10.52 -23.60
N LEU A 37 -5.92 9.79 -24.55
CA LEU A 37 -5.65 10.29 -25.90
C LEU A 37 -6.93 10.67 -26.64
N TYR A 38 -7.96 9.82 -26.56
CA TYR A 38 -9.26 10.08 -27.18
C TYR A 38 -9.93 11.35 -26.64
N LEU A 39 -9.74 11.64 -25.34
CA LEU A 39 -10.22 12.85 -24.68
C LEU A 39 -9.34 14.09 -24.98
N GLY A 40 -8.34 13.97 -25.85
CA GLY A 40 -7.52 15.09 -26.31
C GLY A 40 -6.28 15.36 -25.45
N ALA A 41 -5.91 14.47 -24.53
CA ALA A 41 -4.65 14.59 -23.80
C ALA A 41 -3.44 14.43 -24.75
N SER A 42 -2.34 15.10 -24.42
CA SER A 42 -1.07 14.86 -25.11
C SER A 42 -0.49 13.49 -24.77
N LEU A 43 0.45 13.01 -25.60
CA LEU A 43 0.98 11.65 -25.50
C LEU A 43 1.55 11.33 -24.11
N PHE A 44 2.33 12.24 -23.53
CA PHE A 44 3.00 12.00 -22.26
C PHE A 44 2.02 11.85 -21.08
N PRO A 45 1.07 12.79 -20.82
CA PRO A 45 0.03 12.61 -19.82
C PRO A 45 -0.82 11.35 -20.00
N ALA A 46 -1.14 10.98 -21.24
CA ALA A 46 -1.90 9.77 -21.52
C ALA A 46 -1.14 8.50 -21.13
N ILE A 47 0.14 8.40 -21.50
CA ILE A 47 1.01 7.28 -21.09
C ILE A 47 1.12 7.23 -19.56
N LEU A 48 1.32 8.38 -18.91
CA LEU A 48 1.41 8.46 -17.45
C LEU A 48 0.12 7.99 -16.78
N GLN A 49 -1.04 8.39 -17.29
CA GLN A 49 -2.34 7.93 -16.79
C GLN A 49 -2.50 6.42 -16.93
N GLY A 50 -2.12 5.86 -18.09
CA GLY A 50 -2.11 4.41 -18.30
C GLY A 50 -1.22 3.67 -17.29
N PHE A 51 -0.02 4.19 -17.05
CA PHE A 51 0.91 3.62 -16.08
C PHE A 51 0.36 3.67 -14.66
N ILE A 52 -0.19 4.81 -14.24
CA ILE A 52 -0.83 4.98 -12.92
C ILE A 52 -1.99 3.99 -12.74
N ALA A 53 -2.84 3.83 -13.76
CA ALA A 53 -3.95 2.87 -13.74
C ALA A 53 -3.45 1.43 -13.59
N GLY A 54 -2.42 1.05 -14.34
CA GLY A 54 -1.80 -0.28 -14.23
C GLY A 54 -1.28 -0.58 -12.83
N ILE A 55 -0.55 0.37 -12.23
CA ILE A 55 -0.04 0.21 -10.86
C ILE A 55 -1.19 0.09 -9.86
N ALA A 56 -2.25 0.86 -10.01
CA ALA A 56 -3.42 0.76 -9.12
C ALA A 56 -4.04 -0.64 -9.16
N ILE A 57 -4.20 -1.23 -10.35
CA ILE A 57 -4.75 -2.58 -10.53
C ILE A 57 -3.87 -3.65 -9.87
N ILE A 58 -2.56 -3.63 -10.13
CA ILE A 58 -1.67 -4.65 -9.57
C ILE A 58 -1.53 -4.50 -8.04
N LEU A 59 -1.55 -3.26 -7.52
CA LEU A 59 -1.55 -3.02 -6.07
C LEU A 59 -2.84 -3.47 -5.41
N ALA A 60 -4.01 -3.19 -6.00
CA ALA A 60 -5.29 -3.64 -5.48
C ALA A 60 -5.34 -5.17 -5.37
N TRP A 61 -4.90 -5.88 -6.43
CA TRP A 61 -4.78 -7.33 -6.41
C TRP A 61 -3.78 -7.83 -5.36
N ALA A 62 -2.58 -7.23 -5.31
CA ALA A 62 -1.53 -7.66 -4.39
C ALA A 62 -1.94 -7.49 -2.92
N ILE A 63 -2.54 -6.35 -2.57
CA ILE A 63 -3.07 -6.10 -1.21
C ILE A 63 -4.11 -7.16 -0.85
N SER A 64 -5.00 -7.49 -1.78
CA SER A 64 -6.04 -8.49 -1.54
C SER A 64 -5.47 -9.89 -1.31
N ARG A 65 -4.40 -10.27 -2.02
CA ARG A 65 -3.70 -11.55 -1.81
C ARG A 65 -2.95 -11.62 -0.49
N GLU A 66 -2.54 -10.49 0.06
CA GLU A 66 -1.98 -10.45 1.41
C GLU A 66 -3.11 -10.52 2.47
N LEU A 67 -4.26 -9.89 2.24
CA LEU A 67 -5.38 -9.92 3.20
C LEU A 67 -6.05 -11.29 3.30
N ASP A 68 -6.25 -11.98 2.17
CA ASP A 68 -6.84 -13.31 2.11
C ASP A 68 -5.97 -14.22 1.20
N PRO A 69 -4.95 -14.89 1.77
CA PRO A 69 -4.07 -15.76 1.01
C PRO A 69 -4.76 -17.05 0.56
N ASP A 70 -5.81 -17.49 1.26
CA ASP A 70 -6.49 -18.76 1.03
C ASP A 70 -7.44 -18.69 -0.17
N SER A 71 -8.01 -17.52 -0.44
CA SER A 71 -8.90 -17.31 -1.59
C SER A 71 -8.25 -16.52 -2.72
N GLU A 72 -7.66 -17.23 -3.67
CA GLU A 72 -6.94 -16.60 -4.79
C GLU A 72 -7.85 -15.80 -5.73
N TYR A 73 -9.09 -16.27 -5.91
CA TYR A 73 -10.07 -15.63 -6.78
C TYR A 73 -10.71 -14.40 -6.14
N ALA A 74 -10.84 -14.37 -4.81
CA ALA A 74 -11.38 -13.22 -4.09
C ALA A 74 -10.53 -11.95 -4.32
N ALA A 75 -9.23 -12.11 -4.59
CA ALA A 75 -8.33 -11.00 -4.90
C ALA A 75 -8.70 -10.20 -6.16
N PHE A 76 -9.55 -10.76 -7.04
CA PHE A 76 -10.05 -10.04 -8.21
C PHE A 76 -11.26 -9.14 -7.90
N LEU A 77 -11.96 -9.34 -6.78
CA LEU A 77 -13.10 -8.49 -6.43
C LEU A 77 -12.66 -7.02 -6.21
N PRO A 78 -11.60 -6.71 -5.45
CA PRO A 78 -11.11 -5.34 -5.31
C PRO A 78 -10.56 -4.77 -6.62
N VAL A 79 -10.02 -5.60 -7.52
CA VAL A 79 -9.63 -5.20 -8.88
C VAL A 79 -10.84 -4.75 -9.68
N LEU A 80 -11.93 -5.52 -9.66
CA LEU A 80 -13.18 -5.19 -10.35
C LEU A 80 -13.81 -3.90 -9.81
N ILE A 81 -13.67 -3.62 -8.52
CA ILE A 81 -14.11 -2.36 -7.90
C ILE A 81 -13.17 -1.20 -8.28
N CYS A 82 -11.86 -1.46 -8.38
CA CYS A 82 -10.87 -0.44 -8.72
C CYS A 82 -11.06 0.13 -10.13
N ILE A 83 -11.43 -0.70 -11.11
CA ILE A 83 -11.64 -0.30 -12.51
C ILE A 83 -12.63 0.89 -12.65
N PRO A 84 -13.89 0.81 -12.18
CA PRO A 84 -14.82 1.93 -12.28
C PRO A 84 -14.38 3.12 -11.41
N LEU A 85 -13.71 2.89 -10.28
CA LEU A 85 -13.18 3.98 -9.45
C LEU A 85 -12.10 4.78 -10.17
N LEU A 86 -11.27 4.15 -11.01
CA LEU A 86 -10.28 4.88 -11.83
C LEU A 86 -10.93 5.82 -12.86
N LEU A 87 -12.18 5.56 -13.25
CA LEU A 87 -12.94 6.45 -14.15
C LEU A 87 -13.49 7.67 -13.41
N ILE A 88 -13.91 7.50 -12.16
CA ILE A 88 -14.53 8.56 -11.34
C ILE A 88 -13.46 9.40 -10.61
N ALA A 89 -12.41 8.73 -10.11
CA ALA A 89 -11.32 9.28 -9.32
C ALA A 89 -9.96 8.86 -9.92
N PRO A 90 -9.47 9.55 -10.97
CA PRO A 90 -8.29 9.14 -11.74
C PRO A 90 -6.95 9.32 -11.01
N LYS A 91 -6.97 9.76 -9.74
CA LYS A 91 -5.78 9.97 -8.90
C LYS A 91 -5.77 8.93 -7.76
N PRO A 92 -5.46 7.66 -8.06
CA PRO A 92 -5.34 6.65 -7.02
C PRO A 92 -4.18 7.01 -6.08
N GLY A 93 -4.37 6.76 -4.78
CA GLY A 93 -3.33 6.93 -3.76
C GLY A 93 -2.25 5.87 -3.85
N LEU A 94 -1.47 5.83 -4.94
CA LEU A 94 -0.51 4.75 -5.20
C LEU A 94 0.50 4.57 -4.07
N LEU A 95 1.02 5.67 -3.53
CA LEU A 95 2.03 5.63 -2.47
C LEU A 95 1.46 5.04 -1.18
N ILE A 96 0.23 5.41 -0.80
CA ILE A 96 -0.43 4.88 0.40
C ILE A 96 -0.83 3.41 0.20
N SER A 97 -1.28 3.02 -1.00
CA SER A 97 -1.56 1.62 -1.35
C SER A 97 -0.29 0.76 -1.30
N PHE A 98 0.81 1.27 -1.83
CA PHE A 98 2.10 0.59 -1.76
C PHE A 98 2.59 0.46 -0.31
N PHE A 99 2.47 1.52 0.48
CA PHE A 99 2.78 1.47 1.91
C PHE A 99 1.93 0.43 2.65
N MET A 100 0.62 0.38 2.39
CA MET A 100 -0.28 -0.62 2.97
C MET A 100 0.14 -2.04 2.61
N LEU A 101 0.51 -2.28 1.34
CA LEU A 101 1.02 -3.58 0.89
C LEU A 101 2.27 -4.01 1.68
N LEU A 102 3.21 -3.07 1.91
CA LEU A 102 4.42 -3.36 2.68
C LEU A 102 4.10 -3.69 4.15
N LEU A 103 3.19 -2.95 4.79
CA LEU A 103 2.76 -3.24 6.16
C LEU A 103 2.14 -4.64 6.27
N LEU A 104 1.24 -4.99 5.34
CA LEU A 104 0.61 -6.30 5.33
C LEU A 104 1.63 -7.43 5.18
N ARG A 105 2.65 -7.25 4.34
CA ARG A 105 3.71 -8.25 4.17
C ARG A 105 4.55 -8.47 5.42
N ILE A 106 4.79 -7.42 6.20
CA ILE A 106 5.46 -7.55 7.49
C ILE A 106 4.57 -8.33 8.46
N VAL A 107 3.31 -7.92 8.60
CA VAL A 107 2.37 -8.54 9.55
C VAL A 107 2.11 -10.01 9.19
N ASN A 108 1.93 -10.32 7.91
CA ASN A 108 1.63 -11.67 7.46
C ASN A 108 2.87 -12.56 7.32
N ARG A 109 4.07 -11.97 7.37
CA ARG A 109 5.36 -12.66 7.11
C ARG A 109 5.29 -13.60 5.92
N THR A 110 4.77 -13.13 4.77
CA THR A 110 4.52 -14.00 3.61
C THR A 110 5.78 -14.61 2.98
N THR A 111 6.96 -14.14 3.37
CA THR A 111 8.26 -14.72 3.01
C THR A 111 8.83 -15.67 4.07
N GLY A 112 8.12 -15.88 5.17
CA GLY A 112 8.52 -16.75 6.28
C GLY A 112 9.66 -16.20 7.14
N GLN A 113 10.13 -14.98 6.88
CA GLN A 113 11.19 -14.33 7.67
C GLN A 113 10.65 -13.07 8.34
N PRO A 114 11.10 -12.76 9.58
CA PRO A 114 10.80 -11.48 10.22
C PRO A 114 11.40 -10.34 9.39
N ALA A 115 10.75 -9.18 9.40
CA ALA A 115 11.20 -8.03 8.64
C ALA A 115 12.61 -7.59 9.08
N GLY A 116 13.53 -7.45 8.12
CA GLY A 116 14.88 -6.98 8.38
C GLY A 116 14.93 -5.55 8.94
N VAL A 117 16.09 -5.18 9.48
CA VAL A 117 16.35 -3.82 10.02
C VAL A 117 16.19 -2.75 8.93
N LEU A 118 16.67 -3.01 7.72
CA LEU A 118 16.54 -2.10 6.57
C LEU A 118 15.08 -1.93 6.15
N ASP A 119 14.33 -3.03 6.10
CA ASP A 119 12.91 -3.07 5.75
C ASP A 119 12.08 -2.26 6.77
N SER A 120 12.35 -2.44 8.06
CA SER A 120 11.71 -1.68 9.15
C SER A 120 12.07 -0.19 9.15
N ALA A 121 13.34 0.15 8.92
CA ALA A 121 13.79 1.54 8.84
C ALA A 121 13.20 2.27 7.62
N ALA A 122 13.16 1.61 6.46
CA ALA A 122 12.54 2.16 5.25
C ALA A 122 11.06 2.45 5.45
N LEU A 123 10.33 1.57 6.13
CA LEU A 123 8.92 1.79 6.46
C LEU A 123 8.71 2.93 7.45
N LEU A 124 9.57 3.07 8.45
CA LEU A 124 9.50 4.18 9.39
C LEU A 124 9.70 5.53 8.68
N LEU A 125 10.70 5.62 7.80
CA LEU A 125 10.95 6.80 6.99
C LEU A 125 9.79 7.09 6.03
N LEU A 126 9.26 6.05 5.36
CA LEU A 126 8.12 6.18 4.45
C LEU A 126 6.86 6.64 5.19
N ALA A 127 6.62 6.14 6.40
CA ALA A 127 5.49 6.57 7.22
C ALA A 127 5.64 8.04 7.63
N GLY A 128 6.84 8.49 8.03
CA GLY A 128 7.14 9.89 8.30
C GLY A 128 6.92 10.81 7.10
N TRP A 129 7.39 10.39 5.93
CA TRP A 129 7.17 11.10 4.68
C TRP A 129 5.67 11.23 4.36
N LEU A 130 4.90 10.14 4.50
CA LEU A 130 3.46 10.13 4.25
C LEU A 130 2.69 11.08 5.19
N VAL A 131 3.05 11.11 6.49
CA VAL A 131 2.45 12.06 7.44
C VAL A 131 2.73 13.51 7.01
N SER A 132 3.96 13.82 6.57
CA SER A 132 4.29 15.17 6.06
C SER A 132 3.49 15.55 4.81
N GLY A 133 3.04 14.56 4.03
CA GLY A 133 2.16 14.73 2.88
C GLY A 133 0.66 14.78 3.22
N GLY A 134 0.29 14.80 4.51
CA GLY A 134 -1.11 14.87 4.98
C GLY A 134 -1.76 13.52 5.31
N PHE A 135 -1.07 12.39 5.10
CA PHE A 135 -1.59 11.06 5.43
C PHE A 135 -1.29 10.71 6.89
N TRP A 136 -1.96 11.39 7.82
CA TRP A 136 -1.72 11.24 9.27
C TRP A 136 -1.90 9.80 9.78
N LEU A 137 -2.75 8.99 9.13
CA LEU A 137 -2.99 7.58 9.48
C LEU A 137 -1.78 6.66 9.21
N ALA A 138 -0.78 7.10 8.45
CA ALA A 138 0.38 6.27 8.11
C ALA A 138 1.20 5.86 9.36
N TRP A 139 1.37 6.77 10.33
CA TRP A 139 2.08 6.47 11.57
C TRP A 139 1.36 5.49 12.50
N PRO A 140 0.07 5.69 12.85
CA PRO A 140 -0.70 4.69 13.59
C PRO A 140 -0.72 3.33 12.90
N ALA A 141 -0.84 3.28 11.57
CA ALA A 141 -0.82 2.04 10.82
C ALA A 141 0.54 1.32 10.91
N ALA A 142 1.65 2.04 10.76
CA ALA A 142 2.99 1.46 10.97
C ALA A 142 3.20 0.98 12.41
N LEU A 143 2.73 1.75 13.39
CA LEU A 143 2.82 1.37 14.80
C LEU A 143 2.08 0.07 15.07
N ALA A 144 0.83 -0.04 14.58
CA ALA A 144 0.03 -1.25 14.71
C ALA A 144 0.74 -2.44 14.05
N ALA A 145 1.30 -2.27 12.85
CA ALA A 145 2.03 -3.33 12.15
C ALA A 145 3.24 -3.84 12.95
N PHE A 146 4.08 -2.95 13.48
CA PHE A 146 5.25 -3.36 14.29
C PHE A 146 4.85 -3.99 15.62
N ILE A 147 3.77 -3.52 16.26
CA ILE A 147 3.25 -4.16 17.48
C ILE A 147 2.75 -5.57 17.17
N LEU A 148 1.94 -5.73 16.12
CA LEU A 148 1.41 -7.04 15.71
C LEU A 148 2.55 -8.01 15.38
N ASP A 149 3.55 -7.56 14.61
CA ASP A 149 4.67 -8.41 14.22
C ASP A 149 5.54 -8.84 15.44
N SER A 150 5.70 -7.96 16.43
CA SER A 150 6.38 -8.29 17.70
C SER A 150 5.66 -9.33 18.57
N ARG A 151 4.37 -9.59 18.31
CA ARG A 151 3.52 -10.51 19.08
C ARG A 151 3.31 -11.86 18.41
N LEU A 152 3.87 -12.07 17.22
CA LEU A 152 3.76 -13.34 16.49
C LEU A 152 4.59 -14.46 17.14
N LYS A 153 4.31 -15.70 16.74
CA LYS A 153 4.81 -16.96 17.34
C LYS A 153 6.35 -17.10 17.36
N GLU A 154 7.05 -16.25 16.60
CA GLU A 154 8.51 -16.07 16.64
C GLU A 154 8.82 -14.56 16.76
N PRO A 155 8.77 -13.98 17.97
CA PRO A 155 8.83 -12.54 18.14
C PRO A 155 10.24 -12.01 17.85
N ASP A 156 10.35 -11.04 16.93
CA ASP A 156 11.57 -10.24 16.80
C ASP A 156 11.48 -9.02 17.72
N PHE A 157 12.07 -9.13 18.91
CA PHE A 157 12.09 -8.06 19.91
C PHE A 157 12.70 -6.73 19.40
N ARG A 158 13.41 -6.73 18.27
CA ARG A 158 13.94 -5.51 17.64
C ARG A 158 12.83 -4.60 17.12
N GLN A 159 11.68 -5.15 16.76
CA GLN A 159 10.56 -4.39 16.21
C GLN A 159 9.87 -3.52 17.27
N ILE A 160 9.99 -3.88 18.54
CA ILE A 160 9.52 -3.06 19.67
C ILE A 160 10.29 -1.74 19.74
N TRP A 161 11.58 -1.71 19.37
CA TRP A 161 12.35 -0.46 19.30
C TRP A 161 11.85 0.46 18.19
N PHE A 162 11.51 -0.10 17.02
CA PHE A 162 10.89 0.68 15.94
C PHE A 162 9.50 1.20 16.34
N ALA A 163 8.70 0.39 17.03
CA ALA A 163 7.44 0.83 17.61
C ALA A 163 7.64 1.96 18.64
N ALA A 164 8.64 1.87 19.51
CA ALA A 164 8.95 2.92 20.48
C ALA A 164 9.38 4.23 19.80
N VAL A 165 10.20 4.16 18.74
CA VAL A 165 10.58 5.34 17.95
C VAL A 165 9.35 5.98 17.30
N LEU A 166 8.42 5.18 16.77
CA LEU A 166 7.17 5.71 16.21
C LEU A 166 6.28 6.36 17.27
N VAL A 167 6.19 5.79 18.47
CA VAL A 167 5.42 6.40 19.58
C VAL A 167 6.03 7.74 19.98
N ILE A 168 7.36 7.81 20.11
CA ILE A 168 8.07 9.06 20.43
C ILE A 168 7.87 10.09 19.31
N GLY A 169 8.01 9.66 18.05
CA GLY A 169 7.77 10.50 16.88
C GLY A 169 6.34 11.04 16.83
N LEU A 170 5.34 10.18 17.05
CA LEU A 170 3.93 10.54 17.11
C LEU A 170 3.64 11.55 18.21
N ALA A 171 4.17 11.32 19.41
CA ALA A 171 4.03 12.25 20.54
C ALA A 171 4.69 13.60 20.26
N ALA A 172 5.88 13.62 19.67
CA ALA A 172 6.57 14.84 19.28
C ALA A 172 5.79 15.61 18.22
N TYR A 173 5.35 14.95 17.15
CA TYR A 173 4.55 15.59 16.10
C TYR A 173 3.23 16.14 16.64
N ALA A 174 2.52 15.38 17.47
CA ALA A 174 1.31 15.84 18.13
C ALA A 174 1.57 17.07 19.02
N ALA A 175 2.72 17.14 19.69
CA ALA A 175 3.11 18.26 20.53
C ALA A 175 3.50 19.52 19.72
N PHE A 176 4.17 19.37 18.58
CA PHE A 176 4.67 20.49 17.77
C PHE A 176 3.64 21.02 16.76
N PHE A 177 2.85 20.13 16.16
CA PHE A 177 1.93 20.48 15.06
C PHE A 177 0.45 20.39 15.46
N GLY A 178 0.15 19.82 16.65
CA GLY A 178 -1.20 19.45 17.03
C GLY A 178 -1.69 18.24 16.23
N ILE A 179 -2.59 17.44 16.80
CA ILE A 179 -3.32 16.43 16.03
C ILE A 179 -4.43 17.18 15.30
N THR A 180 -4.19 17.61 14.07
CA THR A 180 -5.26 18.05 13.17
C THR A 180 -6.10 16.85 12.79
N LEU A 181 -7.02 16.46 13.67
CA LEU A 181 -8.12 15.58 13.29
C LEU A 181 -8.88 16.29 12.18
N PRO A 182 -9.15 15.65 11.03
CA PRO A 182 -10.09 16.21 10.06
C PRO A 182 -11.38 16.54 10.81
N PRO A 183 -12.04 17.68 10.53
CA PRO A 183 -13.25 18.05 11.23
C PRO A 183 -14.23 16.88 11.11
N LEU A 184 -14.53 16.25 12.25
CA LEU A 184 -15.61 15.27 12.33
C LEU A 184 -16.83 15.98 11.76
N ILE A 185 -17.47 15.37 10.76
CA ILE A 185 -18.77 15.85 10.27
C ILE A 185 -19.65 15.93 11.51
N ARG A 186 -19.83 17.16 11.94
CA ARG A 186 -20.64 17.52 13.09
C ARG A 186 -22.08 17.22 12.66
N PRO A 187 -22.82 16.34 13.36
CA PRO A 187 -24.21 16.08 13.03
C PRO A 187 -25.03 17.30 13.48
N ASP A 188 -24.92 18.39 12.73
CA ASP A 188 -25.59 19.65 12.99
C ASP A 188 -26.77 19.76 12.01
N SER A 189 -27.92 19.30 12.49
CA SER A 189 -29.27 19.84 12.24
C SER A 189 -29.73 20.07 10.80
N SER A 190 -30.55 19.13 10.31
CA SER A 190 -31.75 19.44 9.50
C SER A 190 -32.98 18.98 10.24
#